data_AF-A0A965CLL4-F1
#
_entry.id   AF-A0A965CLL4-F1
#
_cell.length_a   1.000
_cell.length_b   1.000
_cell.length_c   1.000
_cell.angle_alpha   90.00
_cell.angle_beta   90.00
_cell.angle_gamma   90.00
#
_symmetry.space_group_name_H-M   'P 1'
#
loop_
_entity.id
_entity.type
_entity.pdbx_description
1 polymer ?
#
loop_
_entity_poly.entity_id
_entity_poly.type
_entity_poly.pdbx_seq_one_letter_code
_entity_poly.pdbx_strand_id
1 'polypeptide(L)'
;MTERAPSPKSSAVEPPKERQGMNIFGAVASVILFGAALYVLYRVAGEVKPDDVIAAFHKAGREQIGLAVVFTLLSYLFLTGYDALAMRQLAIKAHVARVAFASFTSYAISFTLGFPWLTAGAVRYWIYSATGISSSKVASLTLIAGMTFILGMAAVFGIGLIWQAEA
;
A
#
# COMPACT_ATOMS: atom_id res chain seq x y z
N MET A 1 -17.97 3.10 69.14
CA MET A 1 -18.13 3.88 67.90
C MET A 1 -16.93 3.57 67.02
N THR A 2 -17.09 2.63 66.10
CA THR A 2 -16.02 2.20 65.19
C THR A 2 -16.56 2.42 63.77
N GLU A 3 -16.09 3.50 63.16
CA GLU A 3 -16.51 3.98 61.86
C GLU A 3 -16.05 2.98 60.77
N ARG A 4 -17.00 2.31 60.11
CA ARG A 4 -16.70 1.48 58.93
C ARG A 4 -16.41 2.42 57.76
N ALA A 5 -15.15 2.45 57.31
CA ALA A 5 -14.78 3.07 56.05
C ALA A 5 -15.56 2.45 54.87
N PRO A 6 -15.99 3.23 53.87
CA PRO A 6 -16.67 2.70 52.71
C PRO A 6 -15.68 1.95 51.79
N SER A 7 -16.09 0.75 51.35
CA SER A 7 -15.35 -0.06 50.37
C SER A 7 -15.22 0.68 49.03
N PRO A 8 -14.05 0.66 48.36
CA PRO A 8 -13.89 1.29 47.06
C PRO A 8 -14.73 0.54 46.03
N LYS A 9 -15.70 1.22 45.42
CA LYS A 9 -16.45 0.70 44.28
C LYS A 9 -15.45 0.42 43.16
N SER A 10 -15.24 -0.85 42.86
CA SER A 10 -14.55 -1.31 41.67
C SER A 10 -15.22 -0.70 40.45
N SER A 11 -14.64 0.37 39.91
CA SER A 11 -14.99 0.95 38.63
C SER A 11 -14.64 -0.06 37.55
N ALA A 12 -15.59 -0.94 37.24
CA ALA A 12 -15.52 -1.81 36.08
C ALA A 12 -15.38 -0.91 34.85
N VAL A 13 -14.19 -0.92 34.25
CA VAL A 13 -13.95 -0.31 32.94
C VAL A 13 -14.74 -1.16 31.95
N GLU A 14 -15.87 -0.65 31.48
CA GLU A 14 -16.61 -1.28 30.37
C GLU A 14 -15.69 -1.32 29.14
N PRO A 15 -15.56 -2.46 28.45
CA PRO A 15 -14.81 -2.52 27.21
C PRO A 15 -15.49 -1.62 26.16
N PRO A 16 -14.72 -0.93 25.30
CA PRO A 16 -15.29 -0.04 24.30
C PRO A 16 -16.18 -0.86 23.35
N LYS A 17 -17.46 -0.45 23.24
CA LYS A 17 -18.41 -1.01 22.27
C LYS A 17 -17.83 -0.83 20.86
N GLU A 18 -17.29 -1.91 20.33
CA GLU A 18 -16.73 -2.00 19.00
C GLU A 18 -17.82 -1.69 17.97
N ARG A 19 -17.53 -0.75 17.06
CA ARG A 19 -18.45 -0.24 16.03
C ARG A 19 -18.68 -1.30 14.94
N GLN A 20 -19.42 -2.36 15.29
CA GLN A 20 -19.62 -3.56 14.46
C GLN A 20 -20.39 -3.30 13.14
N GLY A 21 -21.19 -2.22 13.07
CA GLY A 21 -21.98 -1.87 11.89
C GLY A 21 -21.19 -1.33 10.69
N MET A 22 -19.97 -0.85 10.88
CA MET A 22 -19.19 -0.22 9.81
C MET A 22 -18.39 -1.25 8.97
N ASN A 23 -18.15 -2.44 9.53
CA ASN A 23 -17.32 -3.48 8.90
C ASN A 23 -18.09 -4.28 7.83
N ILE A 24 -19.40 -4.46 8.01
CA ILE A 24 -20.24 -5.24 7.07
C ILE A 24 -20.39 -4.49 5.75
N PHE A 25 -20.61 -3.18 5.79
CA PHE A 25 -20.75 -2.37 4.57
C PHE A 25 -19.48 -2.42 3.71
N GLY A 26 -18.30 -2.26 4.32
CA GLY A 26 -17.02 -2.37 3.63
C GLY A 26 -16.77 -3.76 3.05
N ALA A 27 -17.14 -4.82 3.79
CA ALA A 27 -17.02 -6.19 3.31
C ALA A 27 -17.95 -6.47 2.11
N VAL A 28 -19.22 -6.06 2.20
CA VAL A 28 -20.20 -6.21 1.12
C VAL A 28 -19.76 -5.43 -0.12
N ALA A 29 -19.33 -4.18 0.04
CA ALA A 29 -18.82 -3.37 -1.06
C ALA A 29 -17.58 -4.02 -1.72
N SER A 30 -16.67 -4.58 -0.92
CA SER A 30 -15.48 -5.28 -1.44
C SER A 30 -15.86 -6.54 -2.22
N VAL A 31 -16.83 -7.33 -1.74
CA VAL A 31 -17.32 -8.53 -2.45
C VAL A 31 -18.00 -8.15 -3.76
N ILE A 32 -18.84 -7.11 -3.78
CA ILE A 32 -19.49 -6.61 -5.00
C ILE A 32 -18.44 -6.15 -6.01
N LEU A 33 -17.47 -5.34 -5.57
CA LEU A 33 -16.44 -4.80 -6.45
C LEU A 33 -15.54 -5.91 -7.00
N PHE A 34 -15.18 -6.90 -6.17
CA PHE A 34 -14.44 -8.07 -6.61
C PHE A 34 -15.23 -8.92 -7.61
N GLY A 35 -16.51 -9.17 -7.36
CA GLY A 35 -17.39 -9.87 -8.29
C GLY A 35 -17.54 -9.15 -9.63
N ALA A 36 -17.68 -7.82 -9.61
CA ALA A 36 -17.71 -7.01 -10.83
C ALA A 36 -16.38 -7.07 -11.60
N ALA A 37 -15.24 -6.99 -10.92
CA ALA A 37 -13.93 -7.13 -11.53
C ALA A 37 -13.75 -8.52 -12.19
N LEU A 38 -14.17 -9.60 -11.53
CA LEU A 38 -14.15 -10.95 -12.10
C LEU A 38 -15.08 -11.08 -13.31
N TYR A 39 -16.26 -10.48 -13.27
CA TYR A 39 -17.20 -10.50 -14.40
C TYR A 39 -16.60 -9.78 -15.62
N VAL A 40 -16.02 -8.59 -15.42
CA VAL A 40 -15.33 -7.84 -16.49
C VAL A 40 -14.14 -8.64 -17.02
N LEU A 41 -13.31 -9.19 -16.13
CA LEU A 41 -12.17 -10.01 -16.53
C LEU A 41 -12.61 -11.24 -17.33
N TYR A 42 -13.67 -11.94 -16.92
CA TYR A 42 -14.21 -13.09 -17.65
C TYR A 42 -14.71 -12.70 -19.04
N ARG A 43 -15.42 -11.57 -19.15
CA ARG A 43 -15.90 -11.04 -20.44
C ARG A 43 -14.74 -10.70 -21.37
N VAL A 44 -13.75 -9.96 -20.89
CA VAL A 44 -12.59 -9.52 -21.69
C VAL A 44 -11.69 -10.72 -22.04
N ALA A 45 -11.43 -11.62 -21.08
CA ALA A 45 -10.60 -12.79 -21.31
C ALA A 45 -11.25 -13.80 -22.26
N GLY A 46 -12.59 -13.91 -22.26
CA GLY A 46 -13.32 -14.76 -23.19
C GLY A 46 -13.20 -14.33 -24.67
N GLU A 47 -12.84 -13.08 -24.92
CA GLU A 47 -12.58 -12.56 -26.28
C GLU A 47 -11.14 -12.84 -26.75
N VAL A 48 -10.23 -13.22 -25.84
CA VAL A 48 -8.81 -13.43 -26.13
C VAL A 48 -8.51 -14.92 -26.31
N LYS A 49 -7.93 -15.30 -27.45
CA LYS A 49 -7.48 -16.68 -27.66
C LYS A 49 -6.16 -16.90 -26.91
N PRO A 50 -5.97 -18.04 -26.22
CA PRO A 50 -4.71 -18.36 -25.55
C PRO A 50 -3.49 -18.30 -26.47
N ASP A 51 -3.66 -18.72 -27.73
CA ASP A 51 -2.59 -18.71 -28.74
C ASP A 51 -2.10 -17.29 -29.05
N ASP A 52 -2.99 -16.31 -29.04
CA ASP A 52 -2.65 -14.91 -29.29
C ASP A 52 -1.77 -14.35 -28.15
N VAL A 53 -2.02 -14.78 -26.91
CA VAL A 53 -1.22 -14.40 -25.74
C VAL A 53 0.19 -14.99 -25.84
N ILE A 54 0.29 -16.28 -26.16
CA ILE A 54 1.59 -16.96 -26.32
C ILE A 54 2.38 -16.34 -27.48
N ALA A 55 1.73 -16.09 -28.61
CA ALA A 55 2.35 -15.42 -29.75
C ALA A 55 2.84 -14.01 -29.38
N ALA A 56 2.10 -13.26 -28.56
CA ALA A 56 2.53 -11.95 -28.08
C ALA A 56 3.79 -12.03 -27.20
N PHE A 57 3.89 -13.02 -26.31
CA PHE A 57 5.12 -13.25 -25.52
C PHE A 57 6.33 -13.58 -26.40
N HIS A 58 6.14 -14.40 -27.44
CA HIS A 58 7.22 -14.70 -28.39
C HIS A 58 7.59 -13.51 -29.28
N LYS A 59 6.64 -12.60 -29.54
CA LYS A 59 6.87 -11.37 -30.30
C LYS A 59 7.60 -10.30 -29.47
N ALA A 60 7.53 -10.37 -28.14
CA ALA A 60 8.23 -9.44 -27.26
C ALA A 60 9.75 -9.54 -27.47
N GLY A 61 10.34 -8.47 -27.99
CA GLY A 61 11.78 -8.43 -28.27
C GLY A 61 12.61 -8.38 -26.99
N ARG A 62 13.87 -8.85 -27.05
CA ARG A 62 14.81 -8.79 -25.91
C ARG A 62 15.04 -7.35 -25.42
N GLU A 63 15.04 -6.39 -26.34
CA GLU A 63 15.13 -4.96 -26.03
C GLU A 63 13.93 -4.47 -25.22
N GLN A 64 12.71 -4.85 -25.61
CA GLN A 64 11.49 -4.47 -24.89
C GLN A 64 11.48 -5.03 -23.47
N ILE A 65 11.92 -6.28 -23.30
CA ILE A 65 12.06 -6.90 -21.97
C ILE A 65 13.14 -6.17 -21.15
N GLY A 66 14.27 -5.83 -21.76
CA GLY A 66 15.33 -5.05 -21.12
C GLY A 66 14.84 -3.69 -20.64
N LEU A 67 14.11 -2.95 -21.48
CA LEU A 67 13.51 -1.67 -21.13
C LEU A 67 12.46 -1.82 -20.01
N ALA A 68 11.63 -2.87 -20.04
CA ALA A 68 10.65 -3.12 -18.99
C ALA A 68 11.33 -3.35 -17.62
N VAL A 69 12.44 -4.10 -17.59
CA VAL A 69 13.25 -4.30 -16.37
C VAL A 69 13.82 -2.97 -15.88
N VAL A 70 14.40 -2.17 -16.77
CA VAL A 70 14.96 -0.84 -16.41
C VAL A 70 13.88 0.07 -15.85
N PHE A 71 12.72 0.18 -16.50
CA PHE A 71 11.60 0.99 -16.00
C PHE A 71 11.07 0.47 -14.66
N THR A 72 11.06 -0.84 -14.45
CA THR A 72 10.70 -1.43 -13.15
C THR A 72 11.69 -1.01 -12.07
N LEU A 73 13.00 -1.11 -12.34
CA LEU A 73 14.03 -0.67 -11.39
C LEU A 73 13.93 0.83 -11.08
N LEU A 74 13.70 1.66 -12.10
CA LEU A 74 13.48 3.10 -11.92
C LEU A 74 12.21 3.39 -11.10
N SER A 75 11.13 2.65 -11.32
CA SER A 75 9.90 2.76 -10.53
C SER A 75 10.18 2.48 -9.05
N TYR A 76 10.85 1.37 -8.74
CA TYR A 76 11.22 1.05 -7.35
C TYR A 76 12.24 2.04 -6.75
N LEU A 77 13.10 2.65 -7.57
CA LEU A 77 13.98 3.72 -7.13
C LEU A 77 13.19 4.97 -6.73
N PHE A 78 12.20 5.38 -7.51
CA PHE A 78 11.30 6.48 -7.14
C PHE A 78 10.47 6.17 -5.89
N LEU A 79 9.99 4.94 -5.75
CA LEU A 79 9.31 4.46 -4.54
C LEU A 79 10.22 4.55 -3.30
N THR A 80 11.49 4.18 -3.46
CA THR A 80 12.51 4.36 -2.42
C THR A 80 12.74 5.85 -2.12
N GLY A 81 12.68 6.71 -3.15
CA GLY A 81 12.73 8.17 -3.00
C GLY A 81 11.59 8.73 -2.17
N TYR A 82 10.35 8.24 -2.33
CA TYR A 82 9.21 8.63 -1.49
C TYR A 82 9.44 8.24 -0.03
N ASP A 83 9.93 7.02 0.24
CA ASP A 83 10.29 6.57 1.58
C ASP A 83 11.41 7.46 2.17
N ALA A 84 12.44 7.79 1.39
CA ALA A 84 13.55 8.64 1.83
C ALA A 84 13.08 10.07 2.19
N LEU A 85 12.18 10.63 1.39
CA LEU A 85 11.57 11.94 1.68
C LEU A 85 10.76 11.89 2.99
N ALA A 86 9.95 10.85 3.17
CA ALA A 86 9.15 10.67 4.37
C ALA A 86 10.03 10.42 5.62
N MET A 87 11.13 9.67 5.51
CA MET A 87 12.13 9.53 6.56
C MET A 87 12.77 10.86 6.95
N ARG A 88 13.11 11.70 5.96
CA ARG A 88 13.67 13.04 6.18
C ARG A 88 12.65 13.93 6.91
N GLN A 89 11.39 13.89 6.51
CA GLN A 89 10.31 14.65 7.17
C GLN A 89 10.11 14.24 8.65
N LEU A 90 10.30 12.95 8.95
CA LEU A 90 10.14 12.39 10.30
C LEU A 90 11.43 12.41 11.14
N ALA A 91 12.51 13.02 10.61
CA ALA A 91 13.84 13.04 11.21
C ALA A 91 14.35 11.63 11.61
N ILE A 92 14.04 10.62 10.79
CA ILE A 92 14.50 9.24 11.01
C ILE A 92 15.83 9.05 10.28
N LYS A 93 16.84 8.57 11.01
CA LYS A 93 18.14 8.19 10.43
C LYS A 93 18.15 6.68 10.23
N ALA A 94 18.26 6.25 8.98
CA ALA A 94 18.39 4.84 8.61
C ALA A 94 19.43 4.69 7.49
N HIS A 95 20.10 3.54 7.43
CA HIS A 95 21.05 3.23 6.38
C HIS A 95 20.32 3.10 5.02
N VAL A 96 20.87 3.70 3.96
CA VAL A 96 20.21 3.79 2.63
C VAL A 96 19.82 2.42 2.10
N ALA A 97 20.70 1.42 2.20
CA ALA A 97 20.39 0.06 1.74
C ALA A 97 19.20 -0.57 2.49
N ARG A 98 19.01 -0.24 3.77
CA ARG A 98 17.87 -0.74 4.56
C ARG A 98 16.58 -0.05 4.14
N VAL A 99 16.62 1.26 3.84
CA VAL A 99 15.47 1.99 3.31
C VAL A 99 15.06 1.43 1.95
N ALA A 100 16.01 1.19 1.05
CA ALA A 100 15.75 0.59 -0.25
C ALA A 100 15.15 -0.82 -0.13
N PHE A 101 15.70 -1.68 0.75
CA PHE A 101 15.17 -3.01 0.99
C PHE A 101 13.75 -2.98 1.58
N ALA A 102 13.53 -2.14 2.60
CA ALA A 102 12.21 -1.97 3.21
C ALA A 102 11.18 -1.47 2.19
N SER A 103 11.52 -0.41 1.44
CA SER A 103 10.65 0.13 0.40
C SER A 103 10.33 -0.92 -0.67
N PHE A 104 11.35 -1.59 -1.23
CA PHE A 104 11.16 -2.62 -2.25
C PHE A 104 10.23 -3.75 -1.79
N THR A 105 10.54 -4.39 -0.66
CA THR A 105 9.76 -5.51 -0.13
C THR A 105 8.34 -5.10 0.24
N SER A 106 8.17 -3.95 0.88
CA SER A 106 6.86 -3.41 1.24
C SER A 106 5.99 -3.15 0.01
N TYR A 107 6.52 -2.46 -1.01
CA TYR A 107 5.76 -2.18 -2.22
C TYR A 107 5.50 -3.43 -3.07
N ALA A 108 6.47 -4.34 -3.19
CA ALA A 108 6.29 -5.59 -3.91
C ALA A 108 5.14 -6.42 -3.31
N ILE A 109 5.14 -6.59 -1.98
CA ILE A 109 4.09 -7.32 -1.28
C ILE A 109 2.74 -6.59 -1.40
N SER A 110 2.73 -5.26 -1.25
CA SER A 110 1.49 -4.49 -1.32
C SER A 110 0.85 -4.45 -2.70
N PHE A 111 1.63 -4.45 -3.78
CA PHE A 111 1.07 -4.49 -5.13
C PHE A 111 0.55 -5.88 -5.50
N THR A 112 1.06 -6.95 -4.89
CA THR A 112 0.52 -8.30 -5.08
C THR A 112 -0.69 -8.59 -4.19
N LEU A 113 -0.66 -8.21 -2.91
CA LEU A 113 -1.72 -8.53 -1.94
C LEU A 113 -2.81 -7.46 -1.84
N GLY A 114 -2.53 -6.23 -2.28
CA GLY A 114 -3.40 -5.08 -2.09
C GLY A 114 -3.30 -4.47 -0.69
N PHE A 115 -4.22 -3.54 -0.39
CA PHE A 115 -4.28 -2.75 0.85
C PHE A 115 -2.93 -2.17 1.30
N PRO A 116 -2.26 -1.31 0.48
CA PRO A 116 -0.89 -0.89 0.72
C PRO A 116 -0.66 -0.23 2.09
N TRP A 117 -1.65 0.50 2.60
CA TRP A 117 -1.56 1.14 3.92
C TRP A 117 -1.35 0.14 5.06
N LEU A 118 -1.93 -1.06 4.95
CA LEU A 118 -1.81 -2.11 5.95
C LEU A 118 -0.65 -3.04 5.63
N THR A 119 -0.59 -3.58 4.40
CA THR A 119 0.42 -4.58 4.02
C THR A 119 1.81 -3.97 3.96
N ALA A 120 1.97 -2.77 3.38
CA ALA A 120 3.27 -2.10 3.32
C ALA A 120 3.71 -1.67 4.72
N GLY A 121 2.78 -1.12 5.51
CA GLY A 121 3.03 -0.70 6.89
C GLY A 121 3.48 -1.85 7.79
N ALA A 122 2.85 -3.02 7.66
CA ALA A 122 3.25 -4.23 8.37
C ALA A 122 4.66 -4.68 7.98
N VAL A 123 4.97 -4.77 6.68
CA VAL A 123 6.30 -5.17 6.22
C VAL A 123 7.38 -4.19 6.68
N ARG A 124 7.12 -2.87 6.56
CA ARG A 124 8.03 -1.83 7.06
C ARG A 124 8.21 -1.96 8.57
N TYR A 125 7.15 -2.23 9.31
CA TYR A 125 7.20 -2.38 10.77
C TYR A 125 8.10 -3.55 11.16
N TRP A 126 7.94 -4.71 10.50
CA TRP A 126 8.81 -5.86 10.74
C TRP A 126 10.28 -5.54 10.49
N ILE A 127 10.61 -4.88 9.38
CA ILE A 127 11.99 -4.55 9.02
C ILE A 127 12.60 -3.49 9.95
N TYR A 128 11.82 -2.47 10.34
CA TYR A 128 12.31 -1.36 11.15
C TYR A 128 12.25 -1.62 12.65
N SER A 129 11.40 -2.53 13.13
CA SER A 129 11.31 -2.90 14.55
C SER A 129 12.65 -3.43 15.09
N ALA A 130 13.40 -4.19 14.28
CA ALA A 130 14.75 -4.66 14.59
C ALA A 130 15.79 -3.53 14.74
N THR A 131 15.43 -2.29 14.41
CA THR A 131 16.33 -1.12 14.41
C THR A 131 15.94 -0.05 15.42
N GLY A 132 14.92 -0.31 16.24
CA GLY A 132 14.46 0.61 17.28
C GLY A 132 13.60 1.77 16.80
N ILE A 133 13.16 1.78 15.53
CA ILE A 133 12.21 2.78 15.03
C ILE A 133 10.81 2.44 15.58
N SER A 134 10.16 3.42 16.20
CA SER A 134 8.84 3.22 16.80
C SER A 134 7.77 2.89 15.75
N SER A 135 6.78 2.07 16.15
CA SER A 135 5.62 1.73 15.31
C SER A 135 4.87 2.96 14.82
N SER A 136 4.73 3.98 15.66
CA SER A 136 4.12 5.26 15.30
C SER A 136 4.84 5.95 14.15
N LYS A 137 6.18 5.97 14.17
CA LYS A 137 6.99 6.55 13.09
C LYS A 137 6.87 5.75 11.80
N VAL A 138 6.80 4.42 11.88
CA VAL A 138 6.57 3.57 10.70
C VAL A 138 5.17 3.79 10.10
N ALA A 139 4.16 3.98 10.94
CA ALA A 139 2.81 4.31 10.48
C ALA A 139 2.80 5.68 9.78
N SER A 140 3.37 6.71 10.40
CA SER A 140 3.50 8.04 9.78
C SER A 140 4.32 8.00 8.49
N LEU A 141 5.40 7.22 8.44
CA LEU A 141 6.21 7.01 7.24
C LEU A 141 5.37 6.43 6.11
N THR A 142 4.61 5.38 6.40
CA THR A 142 3.74 4.71 5.42
C THR A 142 2.66 5.66 4.92
N LEU A 143 2.05 6.44 5.82
CA LEU A 143 1.05 7.45 5.48
C LEU A 143 1.61 8.56 4.59
N ILE A 144 2.74 9.15 4.96
CA ILE A 144 3.38 10.22 4.18
C ILE A 144 3.78 9.71 2.80
N ALA A 145 4.47 8.56 2.73
CA ALA A 145 4.94 7.99 1.47
C ALA A 145 3.77 7.60 0.53
N GLY A 146 2.68 7.04 1.07
CA GLY A 146 1.51 6.73 0.26
C GLY A 146 0.75 7.99 -0.20
N MET A 147 0.67 9.03 0.64
CA MET A 147 -0.01 10.28 0.28
C MET A 147 0.77 11.03 -0.81
N THR A 148 2.09 11.11 -0.69
CA THR A 148 2.94 11.73 -1.73
C THR A 148 2.88 10.95 -3.05
N PHE A 149 2.81 9.62 -2.98
CA PHE A 149 2.62 8.77 -4.15
C PHE A 149 1.27 9.03 -4.84
N ILE A 150 0.16 9.05 -4.09
CA ILE A 150 -1.17 9.32 -4.67
C ILE A 150 -1.24 10.73 -5.27
N LEU A 151 -0.69 11.73 -4.59
CA LEU A 151 -0.63 13.10 -5.10
C LEU A 151 0.20 13.20 -6.39
N GLY A 152 1.36 12.54 -6.42
CA GLY A 152 2.19 12.47 -7.63
C GLY A 152 1.45 11.79 -8.79
N MET A 153 0.79 10.66 -8.52
CA MET A 153 -0.01 9.95 -9.51
C MET A 153 -1.17 10.80 -10.02
N ALA A 154 -1.92 11.47 -9.14
CA ALA A 154 -3.03 12.34 -9.51
C ALA A 154 -2.57 13.53 -10.36
N ALA A 155 -1.41 14.12 -10.04
CA ALA A 155 -0.83 15.19 -10.82
C ALA A 155 -0.42 14.73 -12.23
N VAL A 156 0.29 13.60 -12.34
CA VAL A 156 0.70 13.04 -13.64
C VAL A 156 -0.52 12.65 -14.48
N PHE A 157 -1.50 11.98 -13.86
CA PHE A 157 -2.73 11.59 -14.54
C PHE A 157 -3.54 12.81 -15.01
N GLY A 158 -3.68 13.83 -14.15
CA GLY A 158 -4.36 15.08 -14.49
C GLY A 158 -3.69 15.82 -15.65
N ILE A 159 -2.37 15.94 -15.64
CA ILE A 159 -1.61 16.55 -16.74
C ILE A 159 -1.78 15.73 -18.03
N GLY A 160 -1.72 14.40 -17.94
CA GLY A 160 -1.91 13.51 -19.09
C GLY A 160 -3.29 13.66 -19.72
N LEU A 161 -4.34 13.79 -18.91
CA LEU A 161 -5.70 14.03 -19.40
C LEU A 161 -5.85 15.40 -20.07
N ILE A 162 -5.24 16.45 -19.52
CA ILE A 162 -5.25 17.80 -20.12
C ILE A 162 -4.56 17.75 -21.48
N TRP A 163 -3.38 17.13 -21.55
CA TRP A 163 -2.61 17.07 -22.79
C TRP A 163 -3.33 16.24 -23.87
N GLN A 164 -3.97 15.13 -23.49
CA GLN A 164 -4.76 14.35 -24.44
C GLN A 164 -6.04 15.06 -24.89
N ALA A 165 -6.62 15.93 -24.07
CA ALA A 165 -7.78 16.74 -24.46
C ALA A 165 -7.42 17.83 -25.50
N GLU A 166 -6.16 18.23 -25.56
CA GLU A 166 -5.65 19.23 -26.52
C GLU A 166 -5.11 18.61 -27.83
N ALA A 167 -4.92 17.29 -27.90
CA ALA A 167 -4.36 16.57 -29.05
C ALA A 167 -5.44 15.96 -29.96
#